data_AF-A0A259RRA0-F1
#
_entry.id   AF-A0A259RRA0-F1
#
_cell.length_a   1.000
_cell.length_b   1.000
_cell.length_c   1.000
_cell.angle_alpha   90.00
_cell.angle_beta   90.00
_cell.angle_gamma   90.00
#
_symmetry.space_group_name_H-M   'P 1'
#
loop_
_entity.id
_entity.type
_entity.pdbx_description
1 polymer ?
#
loop_
_entity_poly.entity_id
_entity_poly.type
_entity_poly.pdbx_seq_one_letter_code
_entity_poly.pdbx_strand_id
1 'polypeptide(L)' 'WRKKNWRRADGQPVKNADLWARLDEAAQRHDMHWHWIKGHAGHPENERADQLANQGTPKG' A
#
# COMPACT_ATOMS: atom_id res chain seq x y z
N TRP A 1 -4.16 -4.19 -13.19
CA TRP A 1 -3.73 -5.58 -13.01
C TRP A 1 -4.86 -6.58 -12.79
N ARG A 2 -5.95 -6.22 -12.10
CA ARG A 2 -7.12 -7.09 -11.88
C ARG A 2 -7.62 -7.82 -13.14
N LYS A 3 -7.79 -7.12 -14.27
CA LYS A 3 -8.22 -7.70 -15.57
C LYS A 3 -7.25 -8.75 -16.16
N LYS A 4 -5.97 -8.72 -15.76
CA LYS A 4 -4.94 -9.67 -16.21
C LYS A 4 -4.56 -10.67 -15.11
N ASN A 5 -5.48 -10.92 -14.16
CA ASN A 5 -5.28 -11.81 -13.02
C ASN A 5 -3.95 -11.55 -12.27
N TRP A 6 -3.63 -10.27 -12.03
CA TRP A 6 -2.41 -9.84 -11.33
C TRP A 6 -1.09 -10.31 -11.95
N ARG A 7 -1.07 -10.50 -13.28
CA ARG A 7 0.13 -10.85 -14.04
C ARG A 7 0.63 -9.69 -14.90
N ARG A 8 1.95 -9.65 -15.07
CA ARG A 8 2.70 -8.79 -16.00
C ARG A 8 2.61 -9.35 -17.43
N ALA A 9 3.13 -8.59 -18.39
CA ALA A 9 3.10 -8.97 -19.80
C ALA A 9 3.93 -10.25 -20.11
N ASP A 10 4.95 -10.53 -19.30
CA ASP A 10 5.78 -11.74 -19.36
C ASP A 10 5.11 -12.98 -18.72
N GLY A 11 3.85 -12.86 -18.29
CA GLY A 11 3.09 -13.93 -17.64
C GLY A 11 3.43 -14.12 -16.15
N GLN A 12 4.45 -13.46 -15.63
CA GLN A 12 4.82 -13.54 -14.22
C GLN A 12 3.86 -12.73 -13.35
N PRO A 13 3.65 -13.11 -12.07
CA PRO A 13 2.91 -12.27 -11.14
C PRO A 13 3.52 -10.86 -11.02
N VAL A 14 2.68 -9.85 -10.80
CA VAL A 14 3.19 -8.54 -10.39
C VAL A 14 3.86 -8.66 -9.02
N LYS A 15 4.85 -7.82 -8.75
CA LYS A 15 5.50 -7.78 -7.44
C LYS A 15 4.43 -7.46 -6.38
N ASN A 16 4.41 -8.24 -5.30
CA ASN A 16 3.46 -8.12 -4.18
C ASN A 16 1.99 -8.26 -4.64
N ALA A 17 1.71 -9.14 -5.61
CA ALA A 17 0.37 -9.37 -6.15
C ALA A 17 -0.67 -9.69 -5.07
N ASP A 18 -0.27 -10.44 -4.04
CA ASP A 18 -1.08 -10.81 -2.88
C ASP A 18 -1.49 -9.58 -2.06
N LEU A 19 -0.55 -8.67 -1.77
CA LEU A 19 -0.83 -7.44 -1.02
C LEU A 19 -1.78 -6.53 -1.80
N TRP A 20 -1.55 -6.38 -3.11
CA TRP A 20 -2.41 -5.56 -3.96
C TRP A 20 -3.82 -6.12 -4.11
N ALA A 21 -3.96 -7.44 -4.24
CA ALA A 21 -5.27 -8.09 -4.31
C ALA A 21 -6.08 -7.87 -3.03
N ARG A 22 -5.43 -8.02 -1.86
CA ARG A 22 -6.06 -7.76 -0.54
C ARG A 22 -6.45 -6.29 -0.38
N LEU A 23 -5.60 -5.37 -0.83
CA LEU A 23 -5.89 -3.94 -0.78
C LEU A 23 -7.07 -3.57 -1.69
N ASP A 24 -7.11 -4.09 -2.91
CA ASP A 24 -8.20 -3.85 -3.88
C ASP A 24 -9.55 -4.36 -3.35
N GLU A 25 -9.58 -5.54 -2.75
CA GLU A 25 -10.79 -6.09 -2.10
C GLU A 25 -11.23 -5.21 -0.92
N ALA A 26 -10.30 -4.80 -0.06
CA ALA A 26 -10.62 -3.95 1.08
C ALA A 26 -11.12 -2.57 0.65
N ALA A 27 -10.50 -1.97 -0.37
CA ALA A 27 -10.85 -0.66 -0.91
C ALA A 27 -12.23 -0.64 -1.56
N GLN A 28 -12.64 -1.72 -2.22
CA GLN A 28 -13.98 -1.81 -2.85
C GLN A 28 -15.14 -1.73 -1.87
N ARG A 29 -14.90 -1.96 -0.58
CA ARG A 29 -15.94 -1.91 0.47
C ARG A 29 -16.23 -0.49 0.95
N HIS A 30 -15.38 0.48 0.61
CA HIS A 30 -15.47 1.83 1.14
C HIS A 30 -15.33 2.87 0.02
N ASP A 31 -15.96 4.02 0.19
CA ASP A 31 -15.66 5.17 -0.66
C ASP A 31 -14.38 5.83 -0.15
N MET A 32 -13.26 5.56 -0.83
CA MET A 32 -11.94 5.98 -0.37
C MET A 32 -11.38 7.11 -1.22
N HIS A 33 -10.92 8.17 -0.56
CA HIS A 33 -10.17 9.25 -1.17
C HIS A 33 -8.68 9.12 -0.85
N TRP A 34 -7.86 8.98 -1.88
CA TRP A 34 -6.42 8.86 -1.74
C TRP A 34 -5.76 10.24 -1.80
N HIS A 35 -5.08 10.61 -0.71
CA HIS A 35 -4.34 11.86 -0.61
C HIS A 35 -2.84 11.56 -0.55
N TRP A 36 -2.11 12.01 -1.56
CA TRP A 36 -0.65 11.87 -1.62
C TRP A 36 0.00 13.07 -0.94
N ILE A 37 0.52 12.86 0.26
CA ILE A 37 1.26 13.90 1.00
C ILE A 37 2.75 13.79 0.67
N LYS A 38 3.42 14.93 0.52
CA LYS A 38 4.88 14.98 0.34
C LYS A 38 5.58 14.56 1.63
N GLY A 39 6.53 13.64 1.54
CA GLY A 39 7.32 13.18 2.69
C GLY A 39 8.05 14.33 3.39
N HIS A 40 8.09 14.29 4.73
CA HIS A 40 8.72 15.29 5.62
C HIS A 40 8.22 16.73 5.48
N ALA A 41 6.93 16.92 5.16
CA ALA A 41 6.30 18.25 5.09
C ALA A 41 5.55 18.65 6.38
N GLY A 42 5.89 18.08 7.54
CA GLY A 42 5.33 18.47 8.83
C GLY A 42 3.86 18.08 9.05
N HIS A 43 3.35 17.05 8.36
CA HIS A 43 2.01 16.53 8.62
C HIS A 43 2.05 15.59 9.83
N PRO A 44 1.54 15.97 11.01
CA PRO A 44 1.79 15.24 12.26
C PRO A 44 1.29 13.80 12.21
N GLU A 45 0.20 13.55 11.49
CA GLU A 45 -0.38 12.23 11.31
C GLU A 45 0.52 11.30 10.47
N ASN A 46 1.17 11.83 9.44
CA ASN A 46 2.09 11.06 8.61
C ASN A 46 3.37 10.73 9.38
N GLU A 47 3.87 11.67 10.19
CA GLU A 47 5.02 11.43 11.07
C GLU A 47 4.69 10.38 12.14
N ARG A 48 3.49 10.41 12.70
CA ARG A 48 3.03 9.39 13.65
C ARG A 48 2.92 8.01 12.99
N ALA A 49 2.39 7.94 11.76
CA ALA A 49 2.35 6.69 11.01
C ALA A 49 3.75 6.14 10.72
N ASP A 50 4.71 7.00 10.36
CA ASP A 50 6.11 6.62 10.14
C ASP A 50 6.76 6.08 11.43
N GLN A 51 6.57 6.75 12.57
CA GLN A 51 7.06 6.28 13.86
C GLN A 51 6.50 4.90 14.22
N LEU A 52 5.20 4.67 14.02
CA LEU A 52 4.57 3.37 14.29
C LEU A 52 5.10 2.28 13.35
N ALA A 53 5.29 2.59 12.07
CA ALA A 53 5.88 1.65 11.11
C ALA A 53 7.31 1.26 11.51
N ASN A 54 8.11 2.23 11.98
CA ASN A 54 9.47 1.99 12.48
C ASN A 54 9.47 1.14 13.76
N GLN A 55 8.51 1.34 14.67
CA GLN A 55 8.37 0.50 15.87
C GLN A 55 7.97 -0.95 15.55
N GLY A 56 7.19 -1.17 14.49
CA GLY A 56 6.78 -2.49 14.04
C GLY A 56 7.86 -3.28 13.29
N THR A 57 9.02 -2.66 13.03
CA THR A 57 10.14 -3.33 12.37
C THR A 57 10.96 -4.10 13.41
N PRO A 58 11.12 -5.42 13.29
CA PRO A 58 11.96 -6.19 14.20
C PRO A 58 13.37 -5.60 14.21
N LYS A 59 13.88 -5.25 15.39
CA LYS A 59 15.31 -4.92 15.52
C LYS A 59 16.07 -6.24 15.39
N GLY A 60 17.01 -6.27 14.44
CA GLY A 60 17.82 -7.45 14.11
C GLY A 60 18.69 -7.93 15.26
#